data_AF-A0A956AYU5-F1
#
_entry.id   AF-A0A956AYU5-F1
#
_cell.length_a   1.000
_cell.length_b   1.000
_cell.length_c   1.000
_cell.angle_alpha   90.00
_cell.angle_beta   90.00
_cell.angle_gamma   90.00
#
_symmetry.space_group_name_H-M   'P 1'
#
loop_
_entity.id
_entity.type
_entity.pdbx_description
1 polymer ?
#
loop_
_entity_poly.entity_id
_entity_poly.type
_entity_poly.pdbx_seq_one_letter_code
_entity_poly.pdbx_strand_id
1 'polypeptide(L)'
;MEFVLLTLAYLVASILFILSLRGLSSQETARRGNLYGIIGMAVAVVATATASLIDQYVYLGVALVIGAGVGAAMASRVAMTAMPELVALLHSFVGAAAVLVGWSLYLDSGGHHGSRTILLIEIAVDVMIGAITFTG
;
A
#
# COMPACT_ATOMS: atom_id res chain seq x y z
N MET A 1 -0.70 23.68 -9.09
CA MET A 1 -1.46 23.68 -7.81
C MET A 1 -1.78 22.26 -7.37
N GLU A 2 -2.22 21.39 -8.27
CA GLU A 2 -2.49 19.96 -8.00
C GLU A 2 -1.28 19.21 -7.40
N PHE A 3 -0.09 19.32 -7.99
CA PHE A 3 1.12 18.64 -7.48
C PHE A 3 1.43 18.99 -6.02
N VAL A 4 1.31 20.27 -5.63
CA VAL A 4 1.55 20.73 -4.26
C VAL A 4 0.54 20.10 -3.30
N LEU A 5 -0.73 20.02 -3.70
CA LEU A 5 -1.77 19.40 -2.87
C LEU A 5 -1.53 17.90 -2.68
N LEU A 6 -1.12 17.18 -3.75
CA LEU A 6 -0.76 15.77 -3.68
C LEU A 6 0.45 15.53 -2.78
N THR A 7 1.52 16.32 -2.93
CA THR A 7 2.71 16.21 -2.07
C THR A 7 2.37 16.47 -0.61
N LEU A 8 1.54 17.48 -0.32
CA LEU A 8 1.09 17.76 1.04
C LEU A 8 0.22 16.63 1.60
N ALA A 9 -0.67 16.04 0.79
CA ALA A 9 -1.48 14.89 1.20
C ALA A 9 -0.60 13.69 1.56
N TYR A 10 0.42 13.38 0.75
CA TYR A 10 1.37 12.30 1.05
C TYR A 10 2.22 12.59 2.29
N LEU A 11 2.63 13.84 2.50
CA LEU A 11 3.32 14.25 3.72
C LEU A 11 2.43 14.05 4.97
N VAL A 12 1.18 14.49 4.90
CA VAL A 12 0.21 14.30 5.99
C VAL A 12 -0.04 12.81 6.26
N ALA A 13 -0.26 12.00 5.22
CA ALA A 13 -0.43 10.55 5.36
C ALA A 13 0.79 9.90 6.03
N SER A 14 2.01 10.31 5.64
CA SER A 14 3.26 9.82 6.23
C SER A 14 3.38 10.16 7.71
N ILE A 15 3.04 11.40 8.11
CA ILE A 15 2.98 11.80 9.52
C ILE A 15 1.97 10.96 10.29
N LEU A 16 0.78 10.72 9.73
CA LEU A 16 -0.25 9.90 10.37
C LEU A 16 0.19 8.45 10.55
N PHE A 17 0.92 7.86 9.60
CA PHE A 17 1.48 6.51 9.77
C PHE A 17 2.55 6.45 10.87
N ILE A 18 3.41 7.48 10.99
CA ILE A 18 4.37 7.56 12.10
C ILE A 18 3.64 7.66 13.45
N LEU A 19 2.59 8.48 13.55
CA LEU A 19 1.77 8.59 14.75
C LEU A 19 0.99 7.30 15.05
N SER A 20 0.58 6.57 14.02
CA SER A 20 -0.07 5.25 14.16
C SER A 20 0.87 4.26 14.82
N LEU A 21 2.09 4.09 14.29
CA LEU A 21 3.11 3.18 14.86
C LEU A 21 3.46 3.56 16.30
N ARG A 22 3.62 4.86 16.58
CA ARG A 22 3.86 5.34 17.95
C ARG A 22 2.67 5.08 18.88
N GLY A 23 1.44 5.20 18.40
CA GLY A 23 0.25 4.93 19.20
C GLY A 23 0.04 3.44 19.47
N LEU A 24 0.42 2.58 18.53
CA LEU A 24 0.31 1.12 18.68
C LEU A 24 1.33 0.53 19.66
N SER A 25 2.37 1.27 20.04
CA SER A 25 3.40 0.79 20.96
C SER A 25 3.00 0.83 22.46
N SER A 26 1.83 1.40 22.81
CA SER A 26 1.29 1.34 24.17
C SER A 26 -0.21 1.06 24.18
N GLN A 27 -0.67 0.23 25.13
CA GLN A 27 -2.07 -0.17 25.23
C GLN A 27 -3.00 1.02 25.45
N GLU A 28 -2.57 2.02 26.22
CA GLU A 28 -3.34 3.24 26.50
C GLU A 28 -3.62 4.07 25.24
N THR A 29 -2.69 4.05 24.27
CA THR A 29 -2.82 4.86 23.04
C THR A 29 -3.15 4.03 21.79
N ALA A 30 -3.21 2.70 21.89
CA ALA A 30 -3.42 1.78 20.76
C ALA A 30 -4.65 2.12 19.92
N ARG A 31 -5.78 2.48 20.56
CA ARG A 31 -7.01 2.85 19.85
C ARG A 31 -6.84 4.13 19.00
N ARG A 32 -6.11 5.11 19.51
CA ARG A 32 -5.77 6.34 18.78
C ARG A 32 -4.76 6.05 17.67
N GLY A 33 -3.75 5.22 17.95
CA GLY A 33 -2.79 4.74 16.94
C GLY A 33 -3.49 4.13 15.74
N ASN A 34 -4.39 3.17 15.98
CA ASN A 34 -5.16 2.53 14.90
C ASN A 34 -6.00 3.55 14.09
N LEU A 35 -6.60 4.54 14.76
CA LEU A 35 -7.36 5.59 14.07
C LEU A 35 -6.47 6.45 13.16
N TYR A 36 -5.26 6.82 13.61
CA TYR A 36 -4.31 7.53 12.75
C TYR A 36 -3.92 6.71 11.52
N GLY A 37 -3.74 5.39 11.68
CA GLY A 37 -3.46 4.48 10.56
C GLY A 37 -4.60 4.45 9.53
N ILE A 38 -5.86 4.34 10.00
CA ILE A 38 -7.04 4.35 9.12
C ILE A 38 -7.14 5.68 8.35
N ILE A 39 -7.00 6.81 9.04
CA ILE A 39 -7.07 8.14 8.40
C ILE A 39 -5.90 8.32 7.43
N GLY A 40 -4.69 7.93 7.80
CA GLY A 40 -3.50 8.01 6.94
C GLY A 40 -3.66 7.22 5.64
N MET A 41 -4.15 5.99 5.72
CA MET A 41 -4.43 5.16 4.55
C MET A 41 -5.56 5.74 3.68
N ALA A 42 -6.63 6.25 4.29
CA ALA A 42 -7.72 6.91 3.55
C ALA A 42 -7.22 8.14 2.78
N VAL A 43 -6.40 9.00 3.41
CA VAL A 43 -5.80 10.17 2.77
C VAL A 43 -4.91 9.76 1.59
N ALA A 44 -4.05 8.75 1.77
CA ALA A 44 -3.17 8.27 0.71
C ALA A 44 -3.96 7.73 -0.49
N VAL A 45 -4.93 6.84 -0.26
CA VAL A 45 -5.75 6.25 -1.32
C VAL A 45 -6.56 7.31 -2.06
N VAL A 46 -7.22 8.24 -1.35
CA VAL A 46 -8.01 9.30 -1.98
C VAL A 46 -7.11 10.22 -2.79
N ALA A 47 -5.97 10.65 -2.25
CA ALA A 47 -5.03 11.52 -2.97
C ALA A 47 -4.55 10.87 -4.27
N THR A 48 -4.11 9.60 -4.21
CA THR A 48 -3.68 8.86 -5.40
C THR A 48 -4.84 8.63 -6.38
N ALA A 49 -6.03 8.28 -5.89
CA ALA A 49 -7.20 8.07 -6.72
C ALA A 49 -7.63 9.33 -7.48
N THR A 50 -7.54 10.51 -6.86
CA THR A 50 -7.93 11.79 -7.48
C THR A 50 -6.82 12.46 -8.29
N ALA A 51 -5.62 11.89 -8.31
CA ALA A 51 -4.54 12.41 -9.13
C ALA A 51 -4.93 12.32 -10.62
N SER A 52 -4.60 13.34 -11.40
CA SER A 52 -4.87 13.43 -12.85
C SER A 52 -4.16 12.36 -13.71
N LEU A 53 -3.49 11.39 -13.08
CA LEU A 53 -2.79 10.29 -13.74
C LEU A 53 -3.66 9.04 -13.95
N ILE A 54 -4.90 9.03 -13.45
CA ILE A 54 -5.77 7.85 -13.50
C ILE A 54 -6.92 8.09 -14.48
N ASP A 55 -6.86 7.44 -15.65
CA ASP A 55 -7.96 7.45 -16.61
C ASP A 55 -8.96 6.30 -16.40
N GLN A 56 -8.55 5.26 -15.66
CA GLN A 56 -9.24 3.97 -15.56
C GLN A 56 -9.96 3.78 -14.22
N TYR A 57 -10.78 4.75 -13.83
CA TYR A 57 -11.51 4.76 -12.55
C TYR A 57 -12.38 3.51 -12.28
N VAL A 58 -12.95 2.92 -13.34
CA VAL A 58 -13.76 1.70 -13.21
C VAL A 58 -12.90 0.53 -12.71
N TYR A 59 -11.73 0.31 -13.31
CA TYR A 59 -10.82 -0.76 -12.91
C TYR A 59 -10.25 -0.51 -11.51
N LEU A 60 -9.88 0.73 -11.19
CA LEU A 60 -9.45 1.12 -9.84
C LEU A 60 -10.53 0.82 -8.80
N GLY A 61 -11.77 1.26 -9.07
CA GLY A 61 -12.89 1.08 -8.16
C GLY A 61 -13.22 -0.40 -7.93
N VAL A 62 -13.24 -1.20 -9.00
CA VAL A 62 -13.46 -2.65 -8.91
C VAL A 62 -12.34 -3.33 -8.11
N ALA A 63 -11.08 -3.01 -8.37
CA ALA A 63 -9.94 -3.56 -7.65
C ALA A 63 -9.98 -3.21 -6.16
N LEU A 64 -10.28 -1.95 -5.82
CA LEU A 64 -10.43 -1.50 -4.43
C LEU A 64 -11.57 -2.23 -3.71
N VAL A 65 -12.73 -2.34 -4.34
CA VAL A 65 -13.91 -2.99 -3.73
C VAL A 65 -13.65 -4.47 -3.50
N ILE A 66 -13.05 -5.17 -4.48
CA ILE A 66 -12.73 -6.60 -4.34
C ILE A 66 -11.66 -6.78 -3.26
N GLY A 67 -10.55 -6.04 -3.33
CA GLY A 67 -9.45 -6.18 -2.37
C GLY A 67 -9.87 -5.85 -0.93
N ALA A 68 -10.54 -4.71 -0.73
CA ALA A 68 -11.03 -4.31 0.59
C ALA A 68 -12.12 -5.27 1.10
N GLY A 69 -13.02 -5.72 0.23
CA GLY A 69 -14.10 -6.65 0.58
C GLY A 69 -13.58 -8.01 1.02
N VAL A 70 -12.67 -8.62 0.26
CA VAL A 70 -12.04 -9.89 0.62
C VAL A 70 -11.21 -9.73 1.90
N GLY A 71 -10.40 -8.68 2.00
CA GLY A 71 -9.59 -8.41 3.20
C GLY A 71 -10.44 -8.25 4.46
N ALA A 72 -11.53 -7.48 4.39
CA ALA A 72 -12.46 -7.29 5.51
C ALA A 72 -13.20 -8.59 5.89
N ALA A 73 -13.62 -9.37 4.90
CA ALA A 73 -14.28 -10.66 5.12
C ALA A 73 -13.35 -11.67 5.80
N MET A 74 -12.08 -11.74 5.38
CA MET A 74 -11.08 -12.60 6.02
C MET A 74 -10.77 -12.13 7.44
N ALA A 75 -10.50 -10.84 7.63
CA ALA A 75 -10.15 -10.28 8.94
C ALA A 75 -11.27 -10.41 9.98
N SER A 76 -12.54 -10.36 9.56
CA SER A 76 -13.69 -10.46 10.48
C SER A 76 -14.05 -11.89 10.89
N ARG A 77 -13.58 -12.91 10.16
CA ARG A 77 -14.00 -14.31 10.36
C ARG A 77 -12.92 -15.20 10.99
N VAL A 78 -11.69 -14.70 11.11
CA VAL A 78 -10.56 -15.47 11.66
C VAL A 78 -10.60 -15.50 13.19
N ALA A 79 -10.34 -16.67 13.75
CA ALA A 79 -10.20 -16.85 15.19
C ALA A 79 -8.94 -16.13 15.70
N MET A 80 -9.00 -15.55 16.90
CA MET A 80 -7.85 -14.85 17.49
C MET A 80 -6.61 -15.75 17.67
N THR A 81 -6.80 -17.07 17.75
CA THR A 81 -5.71 -18.06 17.79
C THR A 81 -4.97 -18.22 16.46
N ALA A 82 -5.64 -17.91 15.34
CA ALA A 82 -5.11 -18.02 13.99
C ALA A 82 -4.69 -16.65 13.40
N MET A 83 -4.49 -15.65 14.27
CA MET A 83 -4.02 -14.32 13.86
C MET A 83 -2.63 -14.36 13.19
N PRO A 84 -1.65 -15.17 13.66
CA PRO A 84 -0.36 -15.28 12.98
C PRO A 84 -0.50 -15.72 11.52
N GLU A 85 -1.33 -16.72 11.21
CA GLU A 85 -1.55 -17.22 9.86
C GLU A 85 -2.24 -16.19 8.98
N LEU A 86 -3.25 -15.47 9.50
CA LEU A 86 -3.91 -14.41 8.76
C LEU A 86 -2.92 -13.27 8.43
N VAL A 87 -2.08 -12.86 9.38
CA VAL A 87 -1.08 -11.82 9.15
C VAL A 87 -0.07 -12.26 8.08
N ALA A 88 0.38 -13.52 8.11
CA ALA A 88 1.26 -14.07 7.08
C ALA A 88 0.60 -14.03 5.69
N LEU A 89 -0.64 -14.49 5.57
CA LEU A 89 -1.42 -14.44 4.33
C LEU A 89 -1.62 -13.01 3.80
N LEU A 90 -1.92 -12.05 4.68
CA LEU A 90 -2.06 -10.65 4.27
C LEU A 90 -0.72 -10.06 3.80
N HIS A 91 0.39 -10.47 4.42
CA HIS A 91 1.72 -10.01 4.02
C HIS A 91 2.17 -10.63 2.70
N SER A 92 1.79 -11.87 2.38
CA SER A 92 2.06 -12.45 1.06
C SER A 92 1.38 -11.63 -0.05
N PHE A 93 0.16 -11.12 0.16
CA PHE A 93 -0.49 -10.22 -0.81
C PHE A 93 0.28 -8.90 -1.03
N VAL A 94 0.97 -8.37 -0.01
CA VAL A 94 1.86 -7.20 -0.17
C VAL A 94 3.03 -7.56 -1.09
N GLY A 95 3.61 -8.75 -0.92
CA GLY A 95 4.66 -9.26 -1.81
C GLY A 95 4.20 -9.43 -3.26
N ALA A 96 3.01 -10.01 -3.47
CA ALA A 96 2.42 -10.12 -4.80
C ALA A 96 2.19 -8.75 -5.46
N ALA A 97 1.72 -7.76 -4.68
CA ALA A 97 1.54 -6.40 -5.18
C ALA A 97 2.87 -5.77 -5.64
N ALA A 98 3.95 -5.91 -4.86
CA ALA A 98 5.28 -5.43 -5.24
C ALA A 98 5.77 -6.07 -6.56
N VAL A 99 5.63 -7.39 -6.71
CA VAL A 99 5.98 -8.08 -7.96
C VAL A 99 5.19 -7.55 -9.16
N LEU A 100 3.88 -7.38 -9.02
CA LEU A 100 3.02 -6.90 -10.11
C LEU A 100 3.31 -5.43 -10.47
N VAL A 101 3.53 -4.58 -9.48
CA VAL A 101 3.90 -3.17 -9.69
C VAL A 101 5.26 -3.06 -10.36
N GLY A 102 6.28 -3.77 -9.87
CA GLY A 102 7.61 -3.80 -10.48
C GLY A 102 7.60 -4.34 -11.91
N TRP A 103 6.80 -5.39 -12.19
CA TRP A 103 6.60 -5.89 -13.54
C TRP A 103 5.95 -4.86 -14.47
N SER A 104 4.90 -4.18 -13.99
CA SER A 104 4.25 -3.09 -14.74
C SER A 104 5.24 -1.97 -15.06
N LEU A 105 6.08 -1.58 -14.10
CA LEU A 105 7.06 -0.51 -14.26
C LEU A 105 8.19 -0.91 -15.22
N TYR A 106 8.57 -2.19 -15.24
CA TYR A 106 9.52 -2.73 -16.22
C TYR A 106 9.00 -2.63 -17.65
N LEU A 107 7.73 -2.98 -17.88
CA LEU A 107 7.09 -2.87 -19.19
C LEU A 107 6.98 -1.42 -19.67
N ASP A 108 6.77 -0.47 -18.75
CA ASP A 108 6.67 0.98 -19.03
C ASP A 108 8.03 1.72 -18.99
N SER A 109 9.12 1.01 -18.74
CA SER A 109 10.47 1.59 -18.54
C SER A 109 11.04 2.34 -19.77
N GLY A 110 10.37 2.26 -20.93
CA GLY A 110 10.74 2.99 -22.14
C GLY A 110 10.44 4.50 -22.13
N GLY A 111 9.59 4.98 -21.21
CA GLY A 111 9.14 6.39 -21.15
C GLY A 111 9.83 7.28 -20.11
N HIS A 112 10.76 6.75 -19.31
CA HIS A 112 11.26 7.46 -18.12
C HIS A 112 12.46 8.39 -18.42
N HIS A 113 12.35 9.67 -18.05
CA HIS A 113 13.39 10.71 -18.23
C HIS A 113 14.50 10.70 -17.16
N GLY A 114 14.86 9.52 -16.63
CA GLY A 114 15.85 9.34 -15.55
C GLY A 114 16.97 8.37 -15.89
N SER A 115 17.84 8.09 -14.90
CA SER A 115 18.88 7.06 -15.05
C SER A 115 18.24 5.68 -15.12
N ARG A 116 18.18 5.10 -16.33
CA ARG A 116 17.62 3.78 -16.60
C ARG A 116 18.22 2.69 -15.71
N THR A 117 19.50 2.81 -15.37
CA THR A 117 20.18 1.86 -14.48
C THR A 117 19.61 1.88 -13.07
N ILE A 118 19.31 3.07 -12.52
CA ILE A 118 18.73 3.19 -11.17
C ILE A 118 17.33 2.57 -11.14
N LEU A 119 16.50 2.88 -12.15
CA LEU A 119 15.15 2.32 -12.27
C LEU A 119 15.17 0.79 -12.34
N LEU A 120 16.07 0.21 -13.14
CA LEU A 120 16.18 -1.26 -13.25
C LEU A 120 16.65 -1.91 -11.94
N ILE A 121 17.55 -1.27 -11.21
CA ILE A 121 17.99 -1.76 -9.89
C ILE A 121 16.83 -1.70 -8.89
N GLU A 122 16.09 -0.60 -8.86
CA GLU A 122 14.91 -0.43 -7.98
C GLU A 122 13.86 -1.51 -8.26
N ILE A 123 13.48 -1.69 -9.53
CA ILE A 123 12.54 -2.73 -9.95
C ILE A 123 13.06 -4.13 -9.57
N ALA A 124 14.34 -4.42 -9.82
CA ALA A 124 14.91 -5.72 -9.50
C ALA A 124 14.86 -6.02 -7.99
N VAL A 125 15.16 -5.03 -7.16
CA VAL A 125 15.11 -5.18 -5.69
C VAL A 125 13.66 -5.32 -5.21
N ASP A 126 12.74 -4.51 -5.72
CA ASP A 126 11.32 -4.56 -5.34
C ASP A 126 10.68 -5.91 -5.69
N VAL A 127 10.88 -6.39 -6.93
CA VAL A 127 10.38 -7.69 -7.39
C VAL A 127 11.02 -8.84 -6.60
N MET A 128 12.33 -8.79 -6.33
CA MET A 128 13.02 -9.83 -5.58
C MET A 128 12.47 -9.94 -4.14
N ILE A 129 12.37 -8.82 -3.42
CA ILE A 129 11.85 -8.81 -2.05
C ILE A 129 10.37 -9.23 -2.07
N GLY A 130 9.58 -8.68 -2.99
CA GLY A 130 8.16 -9.03 -3.14
C GLY A 130 7.93 -10.51 -3.41
N ALA A 131 8.74 -11.13 -4.28
CA ALA A 131 8.63 -12.55 -4.60
C ALA A 131 8.95 -13.43 -3.39
N ILE A 132 10.02 -13.10 -2.64
CA ILE A 132 10.38 -13.83 -1.41
C ILE A 132 9.24 -13.73 -0.39
N THR A 133 8.72 -12.53 -0.16
CA THR A 133 7.60 -12.28 0.76
C THR A 133 6.32 -12.98 0.33
N PHE A 134 6.05 -13.12 -0.97
CA PHE A 134 4.85 -13.82 -1.46
C PHE A 134 4.94 -15.33 -1.26
N THR A 135 6.13 -15.92 -1.42
CA THR A 135 6.33 -17.38 -1.31
C THR A 135 6.60 -17.89 0.10
N GLY A 136 6.97 -17.00 1.03
CA GLY A 136 7.27 -17.34 2.43
C GLY A 136 6.03 -17.40 3.30
#